data_AF-A0A136NA42-F1
#
_entry.id   AF-A0A136NA42-F1
#
_cell.length_a   1.000
_cell.length_b   1.000
_cell.length_c   1.000
_cell.angle_alpha   90.00
_cell.angle_beta   90.00
_cell.angle_gamma   90.00
#
_symmetry.space_group_name_H-M   'P 1'
#
loop_
_entity.id
_entity.type
_entity.pdbx_description
1 polymer ?
#
loop_
_entity_poly.entity_id
_entity_poly.type
_entity_poly.pdbx_seq_one_letter_code
_entity_poly.pdbx_strand_id
1 'polypeptide(L)'
;MKRVLITGGAGFLGSHLCDRFIREGYYVIAMDNLITGNIKNIEHLFKHPNFEYYHHDVSKFVFVPGDLHYILHFASPASPIDYLKMPIQTLKVGSLGTHNLLGLAKQKMLEC
;
A
#
# COMPACT_ATOMS: atom_id res chain seq x y z
N MET A 1 11.90 15.54 4.02
CA MET A 1 11.35 14.32 4.64
C MET A 1 11.03 13.33 3.54
N LYS A 2 11.47 12.07 3.65
CA LYS A 2 11.21 11.05 2.61
C LYS A 2 9.75 10.58 2.70
N ARG A 3 9.12 10.35 1.54
CA ARG A 3 7.72 9.91 1.40
C ARG A 3 7.66 8.49 0.87
N VAL A 4 6.88 7.64 1.52
CA VAL A 4 6.75 6.22 1.18
C VAL A 4 5.29 5.82 1.04
N LEU A 5 4.97 5.16 -0.08
CA LEU A 5 3.68 4.53 -0.31
C LEU A 5 3.79 3.05 0.09
N ILE A 6 2.92 2.59 0.97
CA ILE A 6 2.82 1.19 1.40
C ILE A 6 1.43 0.69 1.01
N THR A 7 1.37 -0.15 -0.02
CA THR A 7 0.10 -0.77 -0.43
C THR A 7 -0.08 -2.10 0.30
N GLY A 8 -1.32 -2.45 0.65
CA GLY A 8 -1.58 -3.51 1.63
C GLY A 8 -1.27 -3.03 3.06
N GLY A 9 -1.31 -1.71 3.29
CA GLY A 9 -0.88 -1.06 4.53
C GLY A 9 -1.69 -1.47 5.76
N ALA A 10 -2.92 -1.96 5.59
CA ALA A 10 -3.74 -2.47 6.70
C ALA A 10 -3.61 -4.00 6.87
N GLY A 11 -2.82 -4.68 6.04
CA GLY A 11 -2.45 -6.08 6.19
C GLY A 11 -1.34 -6.30 7.21
N PHE A 12 -0.98 -7.57 7.46
CA PHE A 12 0.02 -7.93 8.47
C PHE A 12 1.38 -7.25 8.25
N LEU A 13 2.07 -7.52 7.15
CA LEU A 13 3.39 -6.90 6.90
C LEU A 13 3.29 -5.39 6.66
N GLY A 14 2.27 -4.96 5.92
CA GLY A 14 2.09 -3.55 5.57
C GLY A 14 1.95 -2.64 6.78
N SER A 15 1.19 -3.05 7.81
CA SER A 15 1.00 -2.23 9.00
C SER A 15 2.27 -2.09 9.83
N HIS A 16 3.04 -3.17 9.97
CA HIS A 16 4.34 -3.15 10.67
C HIS A 16 5.36 -2.28 9.94
N LEU A 17 5.32 -2.25 8.60
CA LEU A 17 6.12 -1.33 7.81
C LEU A 17 5.67 0.13 8.01
N CYS A 18 4.36 0.39 8.10
CA CYS A 18 3.86 1.72 8.43
C CYS A 18 4.44 2.20 9.77
N ASP A 19 4.34 1.39 10.82
CA ASP A 19 4.91 1.71 12.14
C ASP A 19 6.41 1.97 12.09
N ARG A 20 7.14 1.13 11.36
CA ARG A 20 8.58 1.27 11.20
C ARG A 20 8.95 2.60 10.54
N PHE A 21 8.38 2.91 9.37
CA PHE A 21 8.73 4.12 8.64
C PHE A 21 8.29 5.40 9.36
N ILE A 22 7.17 5.38 10.08
CA ILE A 22 6.77 6.47 10.97
C ILE A 22 7.84 6.72 12.04
N ARG A 23 8.31 5.67 12.74
CA ARG A 23 9.38 5.81 13.75
C ARG A 23 10.70 6.29 13.17
N GLU A 24 10.99 5.95 11.92
CA GLU A 24 12.19 6.41 11.20
C GLU A 24 12.04 7.84 10.65
N GLY A 25 10.91 8.52 10.89
CA GLY A 25 10.69 9.92 10.51
C GLY A 25 10.25 10.14 9.07
N TYR A 26 9.73 9.11 8.40
CA TYR A 26 9.16 9.22 7.06
C TYR A 26 7.73 9.72 7.13
N TYR A 27 7.27 10.26 6.01
CA TYR A 27 5.84 10.47 5.75
C TYR A 27 5.29 9.23 5.05
N VAL A 28 4.37 8.54 5.71
CA VAL A 28 3.82 7.25 5.28
C VAL A 28 2.44 7.45 4.69
N ILE A 29 2.27 6.94 3.48
CA ILE A 29 0.98 6.84 2.80
C ILE A 29 0.60 5.35 2.78
N ALA A 30 -0.38 4.96 3.59
CA ALA A 30 -0.93 3.62 3.59
C ALA A 30 -2.08 3.54 2.59
N MET A 31 -2.07 2.54 1.71
CA MET A 31 -3.14 2.29 0.75
C MET A 31 -3.62 0.86 0.87
N ASP A 32 -4.92 0.66 1.07
CA ASP A 32 -5.52 -0.66 1.24
C ASP A 32 -6.99 -0.62 0.81
N ASN A 33 -7.56 -1.74 0.38
CA ASN A 33 -8.99 -1.85 0.06
C ASN A 33 -9.79 -2.60 1.14
N LEU A 34 -9.12 -3.09 2.19
CA LEU A 34 -9.67 -3.82 3.33
C LEU A 34 -10.35 -5.14 2.96
N ILE A 35 -9.98 -5.74 1.81
CA ILE A 35 -10.46 -7.07 1.43
C ILE A 35 -9.98 -8.13 2.43
N THR A 36 -8.68 -8.13 2.73
CA THR A 36 -8.06 -8.99 3.76
C THR A 36 -7.40 -8.18 4.88
N GLY A 37 -7.19 -6.88 4.67
CA GLY A 37 -6.64 -5.96 5.67
C GLY A 37 -7.64 -5.62 6.77
N ASN A 38 -7.15 -5.22 7.94
CA ASN A 38 -7.96 -4.78 9.07
C ASN A 38 -7.56 -3.38 9.48
N ILE A 39 -8.52 -2.44 9.47
CA ILE A 39 -8.27 -1.03 9.78
C ILE A 39 -7.65 -0.83 11.17
N LYS A 40 -7.96 -1.72 12.13
CA LYS A 40 -7.41 -1.70 13.49
C LYS A 40 -5.88 -1.83 13.51
N ASN A 41 -5.27 -2.38 12.46
CA ASN A 41 -3.83 -2.52 12.37
C ASN A 41 -3.10 -1.18 12.14
N ILE A 42 -3.81 -0.13 11.72
CA ILE A 42 -3.24 1.20 11.42
C ILE A 42 -4.00 2.36 12.06
N GLU A 43 -5.11 2.09 12.73
CA GLU A 43 -5.98 3.10 13.36
C GLU A 43 -5.22 4.01 14.32
N HIS A 44 -4.26 3.47 15.08
CA HIS A 44 -3.43 4.23 16.00
C HIS A 44 -2.55 5.29 15.32
N LEU A 45 -2.30 5.15 14.01
CA LEU A 45 -1.50 6.10 13.22
C LEU A 45 -2.32 7.27 12.68
N PHE A 46 -3.65 7.24 12.74
CA PHE A 46 -4.51 8.23 12.06
C PHE A 46 -4.35 9.66 12.57
N LYS A 47 -3.90 9.82 13.82
CA LYS A 47 -3.62 11.14 14.43
C LYS A 47 -2.18 11.58 14.24
N HIS A 48 -1.33 10.76 13.62
CA HIS A 48 0.07 11.08 13.41
C HIS A 48 0.21 12.06 12.22
N PRO A 49 0.90 13.21 12.37
CA PRO A 49 0.96 14.24 11.33
C PRO A 49 1.66 13.77 10.04
N ASN A 50 2.49 12.73 10.13
CA ASN A 50 3.22 12.16 9.01
C ASN A 50 2.57 10.89 8.45
N PHE A 51 1.29 10.64 8.75
CA PHE A 51 0.56 9.46 8.28
C PHE A 51 -0.68 9.87 7.50
N GLU A 52 -0.92 9.19 6.39
CA GLU A 52 -2.10 9.35 5.54
C GLU A 52 -2.61 7.98 5.10
N TYR A 53 -3.94 7.80 5.09
CA TYR A 53 -4.57 6.55 4.66
C TYR A 53 -5.51 6.77 3.48
N TYR A 54 -5.39 5.92 2.48
CA TYR A 54 -6.27 5.86 1.31
C TYR A 54 -6.96 4.49 1.24
N HIS A 55 -8.29 4.50 1.33
CA HIS A 55 -9.10 3.31 1.03
C HIS A 55 -9.20 3.15 -0.50
N HIS A 56 -8.36 2.30 -1.08
CA HIS A 56 -8.21 2.20 -2.54
C HIS A 56 -7.78 0.82 -3.00
N ASP A 57 -8.33 0.40 -4.14
CA ASP A 57 -7.96 -0.83 -4.85
C ASP A 57 -6.88 -0.54 -5.89
N VAL A 58 -5.65 -0.98 -5.63
CA VAL A 58 -4.49 -0.71 -6.47
C VAL A 58 -4.57 -1.34 -7.87
N SER A 59 -5.49 -2.27 -8.11
CA SER A 59 -5.75 -2.76 -9.47
C SER A 59 -6.45 -1.72 -10.36
N LYS A 60 -6.92 -0.62 -9.78
CA LYS A 60 -7.41 0.58 -10.48
C LYS A 60 -6.30 1.63 -10.57
N PHE A 61 -6.56 2.70 -11.35
CA PHE A 61 -5.62 3.80 -11.50
C PHE A 61 -5.22 4.40 -10.14
N VAL A 62 -3.90 4.41 -9.86
CA VAL A 62 -3.33 4.90 -8.61
C VAL A 62 -2.77 6.31 -8.82
N PHE A 63 -3.26 7.25 -8.02
CA PHE A 63 -2.73 8.61 -7.96
C PHE A 63 -2.25 8.92 -6.55
N VAL A 64 -1.05 9.50 -6.45
CA VAL A 64 -0.48 9.99 -5.19
C VAL A 64 0.01 11.43 -5.38
N PRO A 65 -0.53 12.41 -4.63
CA PRO A 65 -0.14 13.80 -4.78
C PRO A 65 1.27 14.08 -4.23
N GLY A 66 1.97 15.04 -4.84
CA GLY A 66 3.31 15.48 -4.44
C GLY A 66 4.42 14.43 -4.68
N ASP A 67 5.58 14.66 -4.08
CA ASP A 67 6.75 13.79 -4.30
C ASP A 67 6.60 12.45 -3.58
N LEU A 68 7.18 11.41 -4.18
CA LEU A 68 7.24 10.07 -3.62
C LEU A 68 8.67 9.59 -3.78
N HIS A 69 9.21 8.89 -2.78
CA HIS A 69 10.59 8.39 -2.79
C HIS A 69 10.65 6.87 -2.83
N TYR A 70 9.63 6.19 -2.30
CA TYR A 70 9.58 4.74 -2.24
C TYR A 70 8.15 4.24 -2.44
N ILE A 71 8.02 3.09 -3.11
CA ILE A 71 6.78 2.31 -3.21
C ILE A 71 7.07 0.90 -2.71
N LEU A 72 6.31 0.47 -1.70
CA LEU A 72 6.36 -0.87 -1.16
C LEU A 72 5.03 -1.56 -1.46
N HIS A 73 5.06 -2.57 -2.33
CA HIS A 73 3.87 -3.27 -2.79
C HIS A 73 3.63 -4.58 -2.03
N PHE A 74 2.73 -4.54 -1.04
CA PHE A 74 2.33 -5.71 -0.23
C PHE A 74 0.81 -6.01 -0.33
N ALA A 75 0.08 -5.33 -1.20
CA ALA A 75 -1.33 -5.60 -1.43
C ALA A 75 -1.50 -6.94 -2.17
N SER A 76 -1.96 -7.97 -1.47
CA SER A 76 -2.34 -9.25 -2.06
C SER A 76 -3.14 -10.09 -1.06
N PRO A 77 -4.18 -10.83 -1.48
CA PRO A 77 -4.78 -11.91 -0.69
C PRO A 77 -3.81 -13.10 -0.60
N ALA A 78 -2.77 -13.01 0.23
CA ALA A 78 -1.59 -13.87 0.13
C ALA A 78 -1.69 -15.27 0.77
N SER A 79 -2.85 -15.67 1.31
CA SER A 79 -3.01 -17.01 1.91
C SER A 79 -3.49 -18.03 0.87
N PRO A 80 -3.10 -19.32 0.97
CA PRO A 80 -3.60 -20.36 0.07
C PRO A 80 -5.13 -20.46 0.01
N ILE A 81 -5.78 -20.21 1.15
CA ILE A 81 -7.25 -20.21 1.24
C ILE A 81 -7.83 -19.01 0.48
N ASP A 82 -7.22 -17.83 0.59
CA ASP A 82 -7.70 -16.62 -0.09
C ASP A 82 -7.48 -16.68 -1.61
N TYR A 83 -6.40 -17.30 -2.09
CA TYR A 83 -6.21 -17.52 -3.52
C TYR A 83 -7.35 -18.32 -4.15
N LEU A 84 -7.85 -19.33 -3.45
CA LEU A 84 -8.97 -20.16 -3.92
C LEU A 84 -10.31 -19.43 -3.81
N LYS A 85 -10.51 -18.64 -2.76
CA LYS A 85 -11.75 -17.86 -2.58
C LYS A 85 -11.82 -16.64 -3.49
N MET A 86 -10.66 -16.05 -3.83
CA MET A 86 -10.54 -14.75 -4.50
C MET A 86 -9.55 -14.79 -5.68
N PRO A 87 -9.68 -15.74 -6.63
CA PRO A 87 -8.69 -15.93 -7.69
C PRO A 87 -8.63 -14.74 -8.64
N ILE A 88 -9.78 -14.12 -8.96
CA ILE A 88 -9.83 -12.96 -9.86
C ILE A 88 -9.20 -11.72 -9.22
N GLN A 89 -9.47 -11.47 -7.94
CA GLN A 89 -8.88 -10.36 -7.20
C GLN A 89 -7.37 -10.56 -7.05
N THR A 90 -6.93 -11.78 -6.75
CA THR A 90 -5.50 -12.15 -6.69
C THR A 90 -4.80 -11.89 -8.02
N LEU A 91 -5.39 -12.35 -9.13
CA LEU A 91 -4.85 -12.12 -10.47
C LEU A 91 -4.77 -10.63 -10.80
N LYS A 92 -5.83 -9.88 -10.52
CA LYS A 92 -5.91 -8.44 -10.81
C LYS A 92 -4.90 -7.65 -9.98
N VAL A 93 -4.81 -7.88 -8.68
CA VAL A 93 -3.85 -7.14 -7.84
C VAL A 93 -2.41 -7.50 -8.19
N GLY A 94 -2.12 -8.79 -8.44
CA GLY A 94 -0.78 -9.24 -8.84
C GLY A 94 -0.34 -8.69 -10.20
N SER A 95 -1.28 -8.56 -11.15
CA SER A 95 -0.96 -8.10 -12.51
C SER A 95 -1.18 -6.60 -12.68
N LEU A 96 -2.43 -6.14 -12.54
CA LEU A 96 -2.81 -4.74 -12.74
C LEU A 96 -2.30 -3.86 -11.60
N GLY A 97 -2.34 -4.35 -10.35
CA GLY A 97 -1.79 -3.62 -9.21
C GLY A 97 -0.30 -3.32 -9.38
N THR A 98 0.48 -4.35 -9.69
CA THR A 98 1.90 -4.20 -10.03
C THR A 98 2.10 -3.26 -11.23
N HIS A 99 1.34 -3.43 -12.31
CA HIS A 99 1.44 -2.57 -13.49
C HIS A 99 1.19 -1.09 -13.17
N ASN A 100 0.12 -0.79 -12.40
CA ASN A 100 -0.24 0.57 -12.01
C ASN A 100 0.84 1.20 -11.13
N LEU A 101 1.40 0.45 -10.18
CA LEU A 101 2.44 0.96 -9.27
C LEU A 101 3.79 1.15 -9.96
N LEU A 102 4.15 0.32 -10.93
CA LEU A 102 5.31 0.57 -11.80
C LEU A 102 5.10 1.79 -12.69
N GLY A 103 3.87 1.98 -13.20
CA GLY A 103 3.49 3.19 -13.93
C GLY A 103 3.64 4.45 -13.07
N LEU A 104 3.17 4.39 -11.81
CA LEU A 104 3.36 5.45 -10.83
C LEU A 104 4.84 5.69 -10.53
N ALA A 105 5.63 4.64 -10.31
CA ALA A 105 7.07 4.74 -10.06
C ALA A 105 7.78 5.49 -11.19
N LYS A 106 7.50 5.11 -12.44
CA LYS A 106 8.03 5.78 -13.63
C LYS A 106 7.58 7.24 -13.71
N GLN A 107 6.32 7.53 -13.43
CA GLN A 107 5.77 8.89 -13.41
C GLN A 107 6.41 9.78 -12.33
N LYS A 108 6.90 9.18 -11.24
CA LYS A 108 7.61 9.83 -10.14
C LYS A 108 9.14 9.81 -10.29
N MET A 109 9.66 9.30 -11.42
CA MET A 109 11.10 9.13 -11.68
C MET A 109 11.82 8.29 -10.62
N LEU A 110 11.14 7.26 -10.10
CA LEU A 110 11.74 6.29 -9.19
C LEU A 110 12.46 5.19 -9.98
N GLU A 111 13.64 4.82 -9.52
CA GLU A 111 14.32 3.59 -9.98
C GLU A 111 13.57 2.38 -9.39
N CYS A 112 13.25 1.40 -10.25
CA CYS A 112 12.47 0.20 -9.90
C CYS A 112 13.38 -0.98 -9.60
#